data_AF-A0A7Y3NHY1-F1
#
_entry.id   AF-A0A7Y3NHY1-F1
#
_cell.length_a   1.000
_cell.length_b   1.000
_cell.length_c   1.000
_cell.angle_alpha   90.00
_cell.angle_beta   90.00
_cell.angle_gamma   90.00
#
_symmetry.space_group_name_H-M   'P 1'
#
loop_
_entity.id
_entity.type
_entity.pdbx_description
1 polymer ?
#
loop_
_entity_poly.entity_id
_entity_poly.type
_entity_poly.pdbx_seq_one_letter_code
_entity_poly.pdbx_strand_id
1 'polypeptide(L)'
;MKRYLSLLLPILAVVLAFAIVQSGNREDIYRGSSGTINAEIDRLFVLFDRTKEPSAARYSLIHLIVDRLDAEKAIDKVNFFLTTYVAQNPQDPFDADYLYRVAENYRHENAVPLAIPYYERIVKDYPDVFERGDSVHYRSLDALTRLVDQPSLKRKFYEDIAEQFPYKLTKPEQFYEWGHAYEQLGLWKQAIKTYSKFLLFPDPVVPGDPQAYSRVKSLVDLSKSDLSWVYPDLHTLIAALERAIESDDTDKMEQLRAKVGFFALSWDDTNPNDALPEVFDIRTFLRELVQQAHYGGGSVWFSPKLDDASNNSEAYLKSTGWTFRIPTWYFCFKRISYPADPEVNGAWEWAGVFFGDKM
;
A
#
# COMPACT_ATOMS: atom_id res chain seq x y z
N MET A 1 24.90 75.12 10.34
CA MET A 1 25.56 73.99 11.06
C MET A 1 24.61 73.10 11.86
N LYS A 2 23.49 73.57 12.45
CA LYS A 2 22.60 72.73 13.28
C LYS A 2 21.77 71.65 12.54
N ARG A 3 21.58 71.75 11.21
CA ARG A 3 20.79 70.78 10.42
C ARG A 3 21.53 69.52 9.98
N TYR A 4 22.87 69.52 10.00
CA TYR A 4 23.65 68.34 9.67
C TYR A 4 23.86 67.41 10.88
N LEU A 5 23.78 67.94 12.10
CA LEU A 5 23.90 67.16 13.34
C LEU A 5 22.66 66.29 13.63
N SER A 6 21.46 66.73 13.22
CA SER A 6 20.20 66.03 13.46
C SER A 6 19.95 64.83 12.53
N LEU A 7 20.68 64.74 11.42
CA LEU A 7 20.62 63.60 10.49
C LEU A 7 21.69 62.54 10.80
N LEU A 8 22.72 62.87 11.57
CA LEU A 8 23.78 61.92 11.97
C LEU A 8 23.32 60.92 13.03
N LEU A 9 22.44 61.33 13.96
CA LEU A 9 21.89 60.48 15.01
C LEU A 9 21.07 59.27 14.51
N PRO A 10 20.12 59.41 13.57
CA PRO A 10 19.38 58.26 13.05
C PRO A 10 20.25 57.36 12.16
N ILE A 11 21.22 57.91 11.43
CA ILE A 11 22.16 57.12 10.63
C ILE A 11 23.09 56.31 11.55
N LEU A 12 23.58 56.90 12.64
CA LEU A 12 24.38 56.20 13.64
C LEU A 12 23.58 55.08 14.34
N ALA A 13 22.28 55.32 14.62
CA ALA A 13 21.40 54.32 15.21
C ALA A 13 21.11 53.14 14.27
N VAL A 14 20.95 53.40 12.96
CA VAL A 14 20.78 52.34 11.94
C VAL A 14 22.09 51.56 11.74
N VAL A 15 23.24 52.24 11.73
CA VAL A 15 24.56 51.58 11.65
C VAL A 15 24.85 50.76 12.92
N LEU A 16 24.49 51.25 14.11
CA LEU A 16 24.60 50.47 15.35
C LEU A 16 23.63 49.29 15.36
N ALA A 17 22.39 49.43 14.88
CA ALA A 17 21.44 48.33 14.78
C ALA A 17 21.94 47.25 13.80
N PHE A 18 22.57 47.65 12.69
CA PHE A 18 23.19 46.73 11.73
C PHE A 18 24.45 46.07 12.31
N ALA A 19 25.25 46.80 13.08
CA ALA A 19 26.44 46.27 13.76
C ALA A 19 26.07 45.31 14.91
N ILE A 20 24.98 45.57 15.64
CA ILE A 20 24.50 44.68 16.70
C ILE A 20 24.00 43.36 16.12
N VAL A 21 23.29 43.39 14.98
CA VAL A 21 22.87 42.18 14.25
C VAL A 21 24.05 41.43 13.61
N GLN A 22 25.15 42.11 13.27
CA GLN A 22 26.38 41.48 12.78
C GLN A 22 27.37 41.05 13.88
N SER A 23 27.14 41.43 15.14
CA SER A 23 28.09 41.18 16.25
C SER A 23 27.82 39.93 17.08
N GLY A 24 26.65 39.29 16.92
CA GLY A 24 26.44 37.94 17.42
C GLY A 24 27.18 36.96 16.51
N ASN A 25 28.06 36.12 17.06
CA ASN A 25 28.64 35.06 16.26
C ASN A 25 27.49 34.15 15.82
N ARG A 26 27.38 33.84 14.52
CA ARG A 26 26.36 32.92 13.98
C ARG A 26 26.33 31.58 14.73
N GLU A 27 27.46 31.23 15.34
CA GLU A 27 27.69 30.04 16.16
C GLU A 27 27.01 30.06 17.53
N ASP A 28 26.66 31.24 18.06
CA ASP A 28 26.03 31.39 19.39
C ASP A 28 24.68 30.68 19.46
N ILE A 29 23.99 30.53 18.32
CA ILE A 29 22.72 29.82 18.19
C ILE A 29 22.89 28.31 18.48
N TYR A 30 24.09 27.77 18.22
CA TYR A 30 24.41 26.35 18.41
C TYR A 30 24.93 26.02 19.80
N ARG A 31 25.20 27.02 20.64
CA ARG A 31 25.64 26.80 22.03
C ARG A 31 24.53 26.20 22.89
N GLY A 32 24.91 25.25 23.70
CA GLY A 32 24.12 24.48 24.64
C GLY A 32 24.14 24.96 26.09
N SER A 33 23.68 24.08 26.97
CA SER A 33 23.51 24.37 28.40
C SER A 33 24.77 24.19 29.25
N SER A 34 25.79 23.50 28.72
CA SER A 34 27.04 23.19 29.44
C SER A 34 28.24 23.90 28.83
N GLY A 35 29.08 24.51 29.69
CA GLY A 35 30.28 25.22 29.26
C GLY A 35 31.33 24.34 28.56
N THR A 36 31.41 23.05 28.90
CA THR A 36 32.32 22.09 28.23
C THR A 36 31.84 21.71 26.84
N ILE A 37 30.52 21.52 26.66
CA ILE A 37 29.92 21.23 25.36
C ILE A 37 30.06 22.45 24.44
N ASN A 38 29.84 23.66 24.98
CA ASN A 38 30.02 24.90 24.24
C ASN A 38 31.45 25.08 23.75
N ALA A 39 32.45 24.80 24.59
CA ALA A 39 33.85 24.88 24.18
C ALA A 39 34.23 23.85 23.10
N GLU A 40 33.57 22.69 23.07
CA GLU A 40 33.78 21.69 22.02
C GLU A 40 33.11 22.10 20.71
N ILE A 41 31.85 22.55 20.76
CA ILE A 41 31.11 23.08 19.61
C ILE A 41 31.87 24.24 18.96
N ASP A 42 32.35 25.21 19.76
CA ASP A 42 33.12 26.35 19.26
C ASP A 42 34.39 25.87 18.52
N ARG A 43 35.08 24.84 19.02
CA ARG A 43 36.26 24.27 18.34
C ARG A 43 35.90 23.60 17.02
N LEU A 44 34.79 22.88 16.97
CA LEU A 44 34.32 22.21 15.75
C LEU A 44 33.95 23.24 14.68
N PHE A 45 33.29 24.34 15.06
CA PHE A 45 32.98 25.41 14.10
C PHE A 45 34.23 26.14 13.59
N VAL A 46 35.24 26.37 14.44
CA VAL A 46 36.55 26.90 13.98
C VAL A 46 37.20 25.97 12.95
N LEU A 47 37.11 24.64 13.13
CA LEU A 47 37.65 23.68 12.15
C LEU A 47 36.81 23.63 10.87
N PHE A 48 35.49 23.74 11.01
CA PHE A 48 34.54 23.79 9.90
C PHE A 48 34.78 25.00 9.00
N ASP A 49 34.98 26.19 9.58
CA ASP A 49 35.25 27.43 8.84
C ASP A 49 36.60 27.43 8.11
N ARG A 50 37.58 26.67 8.62
CA ARG A 50 38.87 26.45 7.96
C ARG A 50 38.77 25.49 6.79
N THR A 51 37.83 24.54 6.85
CA THR A 51 37.68 23.46 5.86
C THR A 51 36.66 23.87 4.80
N LYS A 52 37.01 24.81 3.92
CA LYS A 52 36.06 25.48 3.01
C LYS A 52 35.48 24.60 1.89
N GLU A 53 36.24 23.63 1.41
CA GLU A 53 35.83 22.81 0.27
C GLU A 53 35.01 21.58 0.69
N PRO A 54 33.96 21.22 -0.08
CA PRO A 54 33.28 19.93 0.05
C PRO A 54 34.30 18.78 -0.03
N SER A 55 34.40 17.98 1.02
CA SER A 55 35.38 16.91 1.15
C SER A 55 34.96 15.92 2.22
N ALA A 56 35.56 14.73 2.24
CA ALA A 56 35.33 13.74 3.31
C ALA A 56 35.66 14.30 4.70
N ALA A 57 36.64 15.21 4.80
CA ALA A 57 36.96 15.90 6.03
C ALA A 57 35.84 16.86 6.46
N ARG A 58 35.28 17.61 5.51
CA ARG A 58 34.15 18.52 5.78
C ARG A 58 32.88 17.74 6.15
N TYR A 59 32.60 16.65 5.44
CA TYR A 59 31.52 15.71 5.75
C TYR A 59 31.64 15.19 7.20
N SER A 60 32.83 14.71 7.59
CA SER A 60 33.09 14.21 8.94
C SER A 60 32.90 15.30 10.01
N LEU A 61 33.32 16.53 9.73
CA LEU A 61 33.12 17.66 10.65
C LEU A 61 31.64 18.02 10.82
N ILE A 62 30.85 18.01 9.75
CA ILE A 62 29.40 18.24 9.81
C ILE A 62 28.73 17.19 10.69
N HIS A 63 29.04 15.91 10.47
CA HIS A 63 28.51 14.81 11.29
C HIS A 63 28.91 14.92 12.76
N LEU A 64 30.16 15.30 13.06
CA LEU A 64 30.58 15.56 14.44
C LEU A 64 29.80 16.72 15.07
N ILE A 65 29.53 17.80 14.35
CA ILE A 65 28.71 18.90 14.85
C ILE A 65 27.27 18.42 15.11
N VAL A 66 26.68 17.67 14.18
CA VAL A 66 25.33 17.09 14.31
C VAL A 66 25.23 16.19 15.53
N ASP A 67 26.15 15.24 15.70
CA ASP A 67 26.17 14.32 16.84
C ASP A 67 26.25 15.05 18.19
N ARG A 68 26.97 16.17 18.24
CA ARG A 68 27.04 17.00 19.46
C ARG A 68 25.73 17.73 19.73
N LEU A 69 25.08 18.26 18.71
CA LEU A 69 23.77 18.91 18.85
C LEU A 69 22.67 17.89 19.22
N ASP A 70 22.72 16.68 18.67
CA ASP A 70 21.82 15.58 19.02
C ASP A 70 21.98 15.14 20.48
N ALA A 71 23.21 15.13 21.01
CA ALA A 71 23.48 14.79 22.42
C ALA A 71 22.76 15.75 23.38
N GLU A 72 22.46 16.98 22.94
CA GLU A 72 21.66 17.96 23.68
C GLU A 72 20.16 17.92 23.35
N LYS A 73 19.72 16.97 22.51
CA LYS A 73 18.36 16.86 21.97
C LYS A 73 17.91 18.12 21.22
N ALA A 74 18.83 18.86 20.62
CA ALA A 74 18.56 20.11 19.95
C ALA A 74 18.25 19.90 18.45
N ILE A 75 17.18 19.15 18.15
CA ILE A 75 16.81 18.75 16.77
C ILE A 75 16.59 19.97 15.86
N ASP A 76 15.95 21.03 16.36
CA ASP A 76 15.77 22.28 15.61
C ASP A 76 17.10 22.89 15.16
N LYS A 77 18.13 22.82 16.02
CA LYS A 77 19.46 23.35 15.71
C LYS A 77 20.17 22.49 14.67
N VAL A 78 20.00 21.17 14.71
CA VAL A 78 20.48 20.26 13.67
C VAL A 78 19.82 20.59 12.33
N ASN A 79 18.49 20.70 12.30
CA ASN A 79 17.74 21.01 11.10
C ASN A 79 18.16 22.37 10.52
N PHE A 80 18.28 23.39 11.36
CA PHE A 80 18.73 24.72 10.95
C PHE A 80 20.16 24.70 10.40
N PHE A 81 21.09 24.01 11.07
CA PHE A 81 22.48 23.90 10.63
C PHE A 81 22.58 23.23 9.25
N LEU A 82 21.98 22.05 9.08
CA LEU A 82 22.05 21.26 7.85
C LEU A 82 21.36 21.96 6.69
N THR A 83 20.14 22.47 6.88
CA THR A 83 19.42 23.16 5.80
C THR A 83 20.12 24.44 5.37
N THR A 84 20.71 25.19 6.32
CA THR A 84 21.49 26.39 5.98
C THR A 84 22.78 26.02 5.27
N TYR A 85 23.44 24.93 5.65
CA TYR A 85 24.64 24.44 4.99
C TYR A 85 24.36 24.09 3.52
N VAL A 86 23.35 23.26 3.26
CA VAL A 86 22.93 22.84 1.92
C VAL A 86 22.55 24.04 1.06
N ALA A 87 21.83 25.03 1.63
CA ALA A 87 21.47 26.25 0.92
C ALA A 87 22.70 27.10 0.50
N GLN A 88 23.77 27.04 1.28
CA GLN A 88 25.02 27.78 1.02
C GLN A 88 26.00 27.01 0.12
N ASN A 89 25.85 25.68 0.02
CA ASN A 89 26.78 24.80 -0.67
C ASN A 89 26.04 23.80 -1.59
N PRO A 90 25.19 24.25 -2.53
CA PRO A 90 24.26 23.39 -3.29
C PRO A 90 24.93 22.42 -4.28
N GLN A 91 26.27 22.36 -4.29
CA GLN A 91 27.06 21.46 -5.13
C GLN A 91 27.86 20.46 -4.28
N ASP A 92 27.64 20.43 -2.96
CA ASP A 92 28.26 19.44 -2.10
C ASP A 92 27.68 18.06 -2.43
N PRO A 93 28.53 17.07 -2.79
CA PRO A 93 28.07 15.75 -3.19
C PRO A 93 27.36 14.98 -2.07
N PHE A 94 27.44 15.43 -0.82
CA PHE A 94 26.81 14.79 0.34
C PHE A 94 25.48 15.44 0.75
N ASP A 95 24.99 16.45 0.02
CA ASP A 95 23.78 17.19 0.39
C ASP A 95 22.53 16.30 0.57
N ALA A 96 22.42 15.21 -0.21
CA ALA A 96 21.35 14.24 -0.07
C ALA A 96 21.31 13.60 1.34
N ASP A 97 22.47 13.26 1.90
CA ASP A 97 22.61 12.67 3.25
C ASP A 97 22.17 13.66 4.33
N TYR A 98 22.59 14.92 4.20
CA TYR A 98 22.21 15.97 5.15
C TYR A 98 20.70 16.23 5.14
N LEU A 99 20.10 16.37 3.95
CA LEU A 99 18.67 16.57 3.83
C LEU A 99 17.88 15.32 4.28
N TYR A 100 18.42 14.13 4.06
CA TYR A 100 17.81 12.90 4.55
C TYR A 100 17.74 12.90 6.07
N ARG A 101 18.81 13.34 6.75
CA ARG A 101 18.81 13.50 8.21
C ARG A 101 17.73 14.49 8.68
N VAL A 102 17.55 15.60 7.98
CA VAL A 102 16.49 16.58 8.27
C VAL A 102 15.10 15.96 8.09
N ALA A 103 14.89 15.19 7.02
CA ALA A 103 13.63 14.50 6.75
C ALA A 103 13.29 13.49 7.87
N GLU A 104 14.26 12.67 8.29
CA GLU A 104 14.09 11.72 9.39
C GLU A 104 13.79 12.43 10.72
N ASN A 105 14.47 13.55 11.01
CA ASN A 105 14.19 14.34 12.21
C ASN A 105 12.72 14.79 12.26
N TYR A 106 12.21 15.39 11.19
CA TYR A 106 10.80 15.78 11.10
C TYR A 106 9.85 14.57 11.18
N ARG A 107 10.21 13.45 10.55
CA ARG A 107 9.42 12.22 10.61
C ARG A 107 9.33 11.68 12.04
N HIS A 108 10.44 11.68 12.78
CA HIS A 108 10.51 11.22 14.17
C HIS A 108 9.73 12.12 15.13
N GLU A 109 9.63 13.42 14.85
CA GLU A 109 8.79 14.36 15.60
C GLU A 109 7.31 14.32 15.18
N ASN A 110 6.92 13.38 14.31
CA ASN A 110 5.58 13.29 13.69
C ASN A 110 5.18 14.52 12.86
N ALA A 111 6.15 15.35 12.46
CA ALA A 111 5.96 16.46 11.53
C ALA A 111 6.02 15.99 10.07
N VAL A 112 5.22 14.97 9.74
CA VAL A 112 5.22 14.32 8.40
C VAL A 112 5.06 15.30 7.23
N PRO A 113 4.18 16.33 7.30
CA PRO A 113 4.07 17.32 6.22
C PRO A 113 5.36 18.10 5.93
N LEU A 114 6.25 18.21 6.92
CA LEU A 114 7.57 18.83 6.74
C LEU A 114 8.59 17.82 6.21
N ALA A 115 8.50 16.54 6.58
CA ALA A 115 9.43 15.50 6.13
C ALA A 115 9.32 15.18 4.63
N ILE A 116 8.09 15.04 4.12
CA ILE A 116 7.81 14.68 2.71
C ILE A 116 8.58 15.53 1.70
N PRO A 117 8.52 16.88 1.72
CA PRO A 117 9.20 17.70 0.72
C PRO A 117 10.73 17.53 0.76
N TYR A 118 11.33 17.15 1.89
CA TYR A 118 12.76 16.84 1.93
C TYR A 118 13.07 15.52 1.21
N TYR A 119 12.30 14.45 1.46
CA TYR A 119 12.47 13.20 0.70
C TYR A 119 12.29 13.39 -0.80
N GLU A 120 11.28 14.15 -1.22
CA GLU A 120 11.06 14.45 -2.64
C GLU A 120 12.23 15.23 -3.25
N ARG A 121 12.72 16.24 -2.53
CA ARG A 121 13.85 17.06 -2.97
C ARG A 121 15.14 16.24 -3.12
N ILE A 122 15.40 15.31 -2.19
CA ILE A 122 16.56 14.42 -2.22
C ILE A 122 16.60 13.61 -3.53
N VAL A 123 15.48 12.96 -3.86
CA VAL A 123 15.41 12.09 -5.05
C VAL A 123 15.47 12.90 -6.34
N LYS A 124 14.88 14.11 -6.34
CA LYS A 124 14.72 14.91 -7.56
C LYS A 124 15.94 15.78 -7.89
N ASP A 125 16.52 16.42 -6.89
CA ASP A 125 17.43 17.55 -7.09
C ASP A 125 18.88 17.23 -6.69
N TYR A 126 19.14 16.10 -6.02
CA TYR A 126 20.47 15.74 -5.52
C TYR A 126 20.95 14.39 -6.04
N PRO A 127 22.27 14.22 -6.28
CA PRO A 127 22.83 12.92 -6.62
C PRO A 127 22.65 11.93 -5.46
N ASP A 128 22.56 10.64 -5.79
CA ASP A 128 22.46 9.60 -4.77
C ASP A 128 23.76 9.47 -3.97
N VAL A 129 23.61 9.15 -2.69
CA VAL A 129 24.71 8.95 -1.75
C VAL A 129 24.50 7.61 -1.04
N PHE A 130 25.59 6.89 -0.82
CA PHE A 130 25.57 5.64 -0.08
C PHE A 130 26.05 5.87 1.34
N GLU A 131 25.14 5.77 2.30
CA GLU A 131 25.45 5.83 3.73
C GLU A 131 25.40 4.41 4.31
N ARG A 132 26.52 3.94 4.88
CA ARG A 132 26.64 2.59 5.49
C ARG A 132 26.21 1.44 4.56
N GLY A 133 26.38 1.62 3.25
CA GLY A 133 26.04 0.62 2.23
C GLY A 133 24.61 0.69 1.69
N ASP A 134 23.79 1.63 2.15
CA ASP A 134 22.44 1.85 1.64
C ASP A 134 22.32 3.20 0.90
N SER A 135 21.59 3.16 -0.21
CA SER A 135 21.25 4.35 -1.02
C SER A 135 20.29 5.26 -0.27
N VAL A 136 20.63 6.54 -0.18
CA VAL A 136 19.80 7.59 0.40
C VAL A 136 18.57 7.84 -0.49
N HIS A 137 18.69 7.73 -1.82
CA HIS A 137 17.55 7.77 -2.74
C HIS A 137 16.56 6.65 -2.47
N TYR A 138 17.03 5.41 -2.35
CA TYR A 138 16.16 4.28 -2.03
C TYR A 138 15.44 4.49 -0.70
N ARG A 139 16.15 4.90 0.36
CA ARG A 139 15.55 5.15 1.69
C ARG A 139 14.49 6.24 1.62
N SER A 140 14.74 7.30 0.84
CA SER A 140 13.80 8.39 0.63
C SER A 140 12.55 7.94 -0.12
N LEU A 141 12.71 7.17 -1.21
CA LEU A 141 11.60 6.58 -1.95
C LEU A 141 10.77 5.62 -1.08
N ASP A 142 11.44 4.73 -0.33
CA ASP A 142 10.78 3.79 0.57
C ASP A 142 10.03 4.52 1.69
N ALA A 143 10.56 5.63 2.22
CA ALA A 143 9.81 6.51 3.13
C ALA A 143 8.58 7.14 2.43
N LEU A 144 8.74 7.69 1.24
CA LEU A 144 7.64 8.31 0.48
C LEU A 144 6.50 7.33 0.17
N THR A 145 6.80 6.08 -0.19
CA THR A 145 5.76 5.05 -0.41
C THR A 145 4.90 4.78 0.85
N ARG A 146 5.42 5.06 2.04
CA ARG A 146 4.70 4.86 3.32
C ARG A 146 4.02 6.12 3.83
N LEU A 147 4.55 7.29 3.50
CA LEU A 147 4.07 8.58 4.02
C LEU A 147 3.05 9.27 3.10
N VAL A 148 3.02 8.90 1.82
CA VAL A 148 2.14 9.52 0.82
C VAL A 148 0.97 8.61 0.48
N ASP A 149 -0.24 9.09 0.72
CA ASP A 149 -1.48 8.35 0.43
C ASP A 149 -1.98 8.54 -1.00
N GLN A 150 -1.50 9.57 -1.72
CA GLN A 150 -1.97 9.85 -3.07
C GLN A 150 -1.58 8.72 -4.04
N PRO A 151 -2.53 8.02 -4.68
CA PRO A 151 -2.22 6.82 -5.47
C PRO A 151 -1.28 7.09 -6.65
N SER A 152 -1.41 8.24 -7.30
CA SER A 152 -0.56 8.66 -8.42
C SER A 152 0.91 8.83 -8.03
N LEU A 153 1.18 9.39 -6.84
CA LEU A 153 2.52 9.57 -6.32
C LEU A 153 3.09 8.24 -5.80
N LYS A 154 2.30 7.49 -5.02
CA LYS A 154 2.70 6.16 -4.52
C LYS A 154 3.09 5.23 -5.69
N ARG A 155 2.29 5.21 -6.77
CA ARG A 155 2.62 4.50 -8.01
C ARG A 155 3.98 4.93 -8.57
N LYS A 156 4.20 6.24 -8.71
CA LYS A 156 5.44 6.79 -9.26
C LYS A 156 6.66 6.38 -8.42
N PHE A 157 6.57 6.48 -7.09
CA PHE A 157 7.68 6.09 -6.22
C PHE A 157 8.01 4.59 -6.32
N TYR A 158 7.01 3.72 -6.43
CA TYR A 158 7.26 2.30 -6.68
C TYR A 158 7.85 2.04 -8.07
N GLU A 159 7.44 2.78 -9.10
CA GLU A 159 8.05 2.74 -10.44
C GLU A 159 9.53 3.16 -10.38
N ASP A 160 9.85 4.26 -9.67
CA ASP A 160 11.21 4.73 -9.47
C ASP A 160 12.07 3.69 -8.72
N ILE A 161 11.52 3.05 -7.67
CA ILE A 161 12.19 1.94 -6.96
C ILE A 161 12.41 0.75 -7.90
N ALA A 162 11.41 0.37 -8.71
CA ALA A 162 11.52 -0.77 -9.60
C ALA A 162 12.55 -0.56 -10.72
N GLU A 163 12.71 0.69 -11.19
CA GLU A 163 13.67 1.05 -12.23
C GLU A 163 15.10 1.13 -11.68
N GLN A 164 15.29 1.78 -10.53
CA GLN A 164 16.62 2.11 -10.01
C GLN A 164 17.13 1.10 -8.97
N PHE A 165 16.21 0.50 -8.21
CA PHE A 165 16.50 -0.40 -7.08
C PHE A 165 15.66 -1.70 -7.12
N PRO A 166 15.56 -2.41 -8.26
CA PRO A 166 14.67 -3.57 -8.39
C PRO A 166 14.96 -4.66 -7.34
N TYR A 167 16.21 -4.81 -6.92
CA TYR A 167 16.66 -5.77 -5.90
C TYR A 167 16.16 -5.46 -4.48
N LYS A 168 15.57 -4.28 -4.24
CA LYS A 168 14.96 -3.90 -2.95
C LYS A 168 13.46 -4.26 -2.86
N LEU A 169 12.81 -4.61 -3.98
CA LEU A 169 11.43 -5.10 -4.01
C LEU A 169 11.38 -6.59 -3.62
N THR A 170 11.42 -6.84 -2.32
CA THR A 170 11.64 -8.18 -1.74
C THR A 170 10.51 -8.64 -0.83
N LYS A 171 9.55 -7.76 -0.54
CA LYS A 171 8.49 -8.03 0.43
C LYS A 171 7.12 -8.05 -0.22
N PRO A 172 6.19 -8.92 0.21
CA PRO A 172 4.86 -9.01 -0.36
C PRO A 172 4.08 -7.69 -0.26
N GLU A 173 4.18 -6.97 0.86
CA GLU A 173 3.47 -5.71 1.06
C GLU A 173 3.84 -4.64 0.02
N GLN A 174 5.07 -4.64 -0.48
CA GLN A 174 5.50 -3.69 -1.51
C GLN A 174 4.75 -3.93 -2.83
N PHE A 175 4.60 -5.20 -3.23
CA PHE A 175 3.86 -5.56 -4.44
C PHE A 175 2.35 -5.35 -4.27
N TYR A 176 1.82 -5.62 -3.08
CA TYR A 176 0.42 -5.35 -2.77
C TYR A 176 0.11 -3.86 -2.88
N GLU A 177 0.84 -3.01 -2.16
CA GLU A 177 0.63 -1.55 -2.15
C GLU A 177 0.83 -0.93 -3.54
N TRP A 178 1.80 -1.44 -4.31
CA TRP A 178 2.03 -0.97 -5.68
C TRP A 178 0.88 -1.38 -6.61
N GLY A 179 0.41 -2.63 -6.52
CA GLY A 179 -0.76 -3.10 -7.26
C GLY A 179 -2.02 -2.32 -6.90
N HIS A 180 -2.21 -2.03 -5.62
CA HIS A 180 -3.33 -1.25 -5.11
C HIS A 180 -3.30 0.20 -5.60
N ALA A 181 -2.13 0.84 -5.66
CA ALA A 181 -1.98 2.16 -6.26
C ALA A 181 -2.38 2.16 -7.75
N TYR A 182 -2.04 1.13 -8.52
CA TYR A 182 -2.53 0.98 -9.90
C TYR A 182 -4.05 0.77 -9.96
N GLU A 183 -4.60 -0.08 -9.09
CA GLU A 183 -6.05 -0.36 -8.99
C GLU A 183 -6.86 0.91 -8.73
N GLN A 184 -6.45 1.72 -7.75
CA GLN A 184 -7.12 2.99 -7.42
C GLN A 184 -7.09 4.02 -8.57
N LEU A 185 -6.15 3.88 -9.50
CA LEU A 185 -6.05 4.70 -10.70
C LEU A 185 -6.78 4.09 -11.91
N GLY A 186 -7.43 2.93 -11.76
CA GLY A 186 -8.06 2.18 -12.85
C GLY A 186 -7.05 1.57 -13.85
N LEU A 187 -5.78 1.44 -13.46
CA LEU A 187 -4.71 0.86 -14.29
C LEU A 187 -4.67 -0.66 -14.11
N TRP A 188 -5.78 -1.32 -14.45
CA TRP A 188 -6.04 -2.73 -14.13
C TRP A 188 -4.99 -3.70 -14.65
N LYS A 189 -4.51 -3.50 -15.88
CA LYS A 189 -3.48 -4.37 -16.47
C LYS A 189 -2.19 -4.38 -15.65
N GLN A 190 -1.78 -3.21 -15.17
CA GLN A 190 -0.60 -3.03 -14.33
C GLN A 190 -0.86 -3.55 -12.92
N ALA A 191 -2.05 -3.31 -12.37
CA ALA A 191 -2.47 -3.84 -11.07
C ALA A 191 -2.38 -5.37 -11.06
N ILE A 192 -3.03 -6.05 -12.00
CA ILE A 192 -3.04 -7.52 -12.13
C ILE A 192 -1.62 -8.07 -12.29
N LYS A 193 -0.78 -7.44 -13.11
CA LYS A 193 0.62 -7.85 -13.29
C LYS A 193 1.42 -7.75 -11.99
N THR A 194 1.20 -6.69 -11.22
CA THR A 194 1.92 -6.45 -9.96
C THR A 194 1.42 -7.37 -8.85
N TYR A 195 0.11 -7.52 -8.74
CA TYR A 195 -0.55 -8.49 -7.87
C TYR A 195 -0.15 -9.93 -8.16
N SER A 196 0.09 -10.30 -9.42
CA SER A 196 0.63 -11.62 -9.75
C SER A 196 2.00 -11.87 -9.12
N LYS A 197 2.82 -10.83 -8.89
CA LYS A 197 4.10 -10.96 -8.17
C LYS A 197 3.88 -11.11 -6.66
N PHE A 198 2.90 -10.41 -6.09
CA PHE A 198 2.49 -10.58 -4.69
C PHE A 198 2.07 -12.03 -4.39
N LEU A 199 1.37 -12.69 -5.31
CA LEU A 199 0.95 -14.09 -5.17
C LEU A 199 2.09 -15.11 -5.31
N LEU A 200 3.31 -14.70 -5.68
CA LEU A 200 4.47 -15.61 -5.70
C LEU A 200 5.04 -15.87 -4.30
N PHE A 201 4.67 -15.06 -3.32
CA PHE A 201 5.09 -15.23 -1.94
C PHE A 201 4.21 -16.29 -1.25
N PRO A 202 4.79 -17.20 -0.45
CA PRO A 202 4.01 -18.12 0.37
C PRO A 202 3.30 -17.38 1.49
N ASP A 203 2.00 -17.63 1.67
CA ASP A 203 1.15 -17.08 2.74
C ASP A 203 1.36 -15.58 3.03
N PRO A 204 1.24 -14.70 2.02
CA PRO A 204 1.61 -13.30 2.19
C PRO A 204 0.60 -12.59 3.08
N VAL A 205 1.11 -11.95 4.13
CA VAL A 205 0.30 -11.15 5.07
C VAL A 205 0.46 -9.68 4.74
N VAL A 206 -0.66 -8.97 4.62
CA VAL A 206 -0.69 -7.52 4.50
C VAL A 206 -1.20 -6.93 5.81
N PRO A 207 -0.38 -6.14 6.54
CA PRO A 207 -0.84 -5.49 7.76
C PRO A 207 -2.07 -4.61 7.51
N GLY A 208 -3.11 -4.78 8.31
CA GLY A 208 -4.36 -4.01 8.20
C GLY A 208 -5.36 -4.52 7.15
N ASP A 209 -4.99 -5.51 6.31
CA ASP A 209 -5.90 -6.13 5.36
C ASP A 209 -5.77 -7.68 5.39
N PRO A 210 -6.50 -8.35 6.30
CA PRO A 210 -6.51 -9.81 6.39
C PRO A 210 -7.04 -10.52 5.14
N GLN A 211 -7.79 -9.83 4.27
CA GLN A 211 -8.40 -10.39 3.06
C GLN A 211 -7.61 -10.07 1.79
N ALA A 212 -6.47 -9.39 1.90
CA ALA A 212 -5.63 -9.00 0.77
C ALA A 212 -5.32 -10.19 -0.14
N TYR A 213 -4.91 -11.33 0.43
CA TYR A 213 -4.57 -12.52 -0.35
C TYR A 213 -5.75 -13.05 -1.14
N SER A 214 -6.88 -13.34 -0.49
CA SER A 214 -8.05 -13.91 -1.15
C SER A 214 -8.60 -12.96 -2.23
N ARG A 215 -8.70 -11.66 -1.92
CA ARG A 215 -9.14 -10.63 -2.87
C ARG A 215 -8.25 -10.58 -4.10
N VAL A 216 -6.93 -10.49 -3.89
CA VAL A 216 -5.95 -10.40 -4.99
C VAL A 216 -5.92 -11.69 -5.81
N LYS A 217 -5.99 -12.85 -5.15
CA LYS A 217 -6.04 -14.15 -5.83
C LYS A 217 -7.27 -14.23 -6.73
N SER A 218 -8.46 -13.94 -6.22
CA SER A 218 -9.70 -13.92 -7.00
C SER A 218 -9.60 -12.97 -8.19
N LEU A 219 -9.09 -11.76 -7.99
CA LEU A 219 -8.91 -10.78 -9.07
C LEU A 219 -7.98 -11.29 -10.17
N VAL A 220 -6.85 -11.88 -9.80
CA VAL A 220 -5.87 -12.42 -10.77
C VAL A 220 -6.41 -13.65 -11.48
N ASP A 221 -7.10 -14.55 -10.79
CA ASP A 221 -7.68 -15.75 -11.38
C ASP A 221 -8.81 -15.42 -12.35
N LEU A 222 -9.68 -14.46 -12.01
CA LEU A 222 -10.69 -13.92 -12.93
C LEU A 222 -10.05 -13.36 -14.19
N SER A 223 -8.97 -12.58 -14.06
CA SER A 223 -8.29 -11.97 -15.21
C SER A 223 -7.67 -12.97 -16.21
N LYS A 224 -7.44 -14.22 -15.77
CA LYS A 224 -6.90 -15.30 -16.59
C LYS A 224 -7.98 -16.21 -17.18
N SER A 225 -9.22 -16.04 -16.74
CA SER A 225 -10.34 -16.89 -17.12
C SER A 225 -11.03 -16.37 -18.37
N ASP A 226 -11.75 -17.24 -19.07
CA ASP A 226 -12.60 -16.86 -20.21
C ASP A 226 -13.95 -16.25 -19.78
N LEU A 227 -14.26 -16.34 -18.48
CA LEU A 227 -15.47 -15.82 -17.84
C LEU A 227 -16.77 -16.33 -18.50
N SER A 228 -16.71 -17.51 -19.12
CA SER A 228 -17.82 -18.11 -19.88
C SER A 228 -19.04 -18.48 -19.03
N TRP A 229 -18.88 -18.57 -17.70
CA TRP A 229 -19.95 -18.90 -16.74
C TRP A 229 -20.70 -17.67 -16.23
N VAL A 230 -20.30 -16.45 -16.62
CA VAL A 230 -20.83 -15.20 -16.08
C VAL A 230 -22.11 -14.80 -16.81
N TYR A 231 -23.13 -14.41 -16.04
CA TYR A 231 -24.45 -14.03 -16.56
C TYR A 231 -24.79 -12.58 -16.20
N PRO A 232 -25.21 -11.73 -17.15
CA PRO A 232 -25.60 -10.35 -16.85
C PRO A 232 -26.78 -10.22 -15.88
N ASP A 233 -27.64 -11.24 -15.85
CA ASP A 233 -28.90 -11.26 -15.11
C ASP A 233 -29.04 -12.50 -14.24
N LEU A 234 -29.39 -12.30 -12.97
CA LEU A 234 -29.53 -13.36 -11.98
C LEU A 234 -30.66 -14.34 -12.33
N HIS A 235 -31.80 -13.81 -12.82
CA HIS A 235 -32.96 -14.65 -13.13
C HIS A 235 -32.65 -15.63 -14.26
N THR A 236 -31.92 -15.18 -15.29
CA THR A 236 -31.47 -16.01 -16.40
C THR A 236 -30.53 -17.11 -15.93
N LEU A 237 -29.60 -16.80 -15.02
CA LEU A 237 -28.70 -17.78 -14.43
C LEU A 237 -29.46 -18.84 -13.60
N ILE A 238 -30.38 -18.40 -12.73
CA ILE A 238 -31.21 -19.31 -11.94
C ILE A 238 -32.01 -20.24 -12.85
N ALA A 239 -32.72 -19.71 -13.84
CA ALA A 239 -33.54 -20.52 -14.75
C ALA A 239 -32.70 -21.50 -15.60
N ALA A 240 -31.45 -21.15 -15.92
CA ALA A 240 -30.54 -22.06 -16.61
C ALA A 240 -30.07 -23.19 -15.69
N LEU A 241 -29.80 -22.89 -14.43
CA LEU A 241 -29.35 -23.86 -13.44
C LEU A 241 -30.48 -24.83 -13.03
N GLU A 242 -31.68 -24.31 -12.76
CA GLU A 242 -32.86 -25.12 -12.45
C GLU A 242 -33.11 -26.14 -13.56
N ARG A 243 -33.13 -25.68 -14.82
CA ARG A 243 -33.30 -26.55 -15.98
C ARG A 243 -32.22 -27.63 -16.08
N ALA A 244 -30.96 -27.27 -15.81
CA ALA A 244 -29.85 -28.22 -15.85
C ALA A 244 -29.99 -29.30 -14.76
N ILE A 245 -30.47 -28.92 -13.57
CA ILE A 245 -30.72 -29.86 -12.47
C ILE A 245 -31.92 -30.76 -12.80
N GLU A 246 -33.04 -30.20 -13.27
CA GLU A 246 -34.24 -30.95 -13.66
C GLU A 246 -33.97 -31.99 -14.77
N SER A 247 -33.04 -31.70 -15.68
CA SER A 247 -32.70 -32.57 -16.80
C SER A 247 -31.48 -33.46 -16.57
N ASP A 248 -30.94 -33.52 -15.34
CA ASP A 248 -29.70 -34.24 -15.00
C ASP A 248 -28.48 -33.83 -15.87
N ASP A 249 -28.46 -32.61 -16.41
CA ASP A 249 -27.41 -32.12 -17.31
C ASP A 249 -26.20 -31.61 -16.51
N THR A 250 -25.37 -32.57 -16.11
CA THR A 250 -24.14 -32.31 -15.36
C THR A 250 -23.15 -31.43 -16.13
N ASP A 251 -23.11 -31.54 -17.45
CA ASP A 251 -22.20 -30.73 -18.27
C ASP A 251 -22.65 -29.28 -18.27
N LYS A 252 -23.96 -29.03 -18.31
CA LYS A 252 -24.50 -27.69 -18.18
C LYS A 252 -24.29 -27.11 -16.78
N MET A 253 -24.52 -27.89 -15.71
CA MET A 253 -24.20 -27.46 -14.35
C MET A 253 -22.72 -27.08 -14.22
N GLU A 254 -21.83 -27.92 -14.74
CA GLU A 254 -20.40 -27.64 -14.74
C GLU A 254 -20.10 -26.34 -15.50
N GLN A 255 -20.70 -26.10 -16.67
CA GLN A 255 -20.53 -24.83 -17.41
C GLN A 255 -21.01 -23.60 -16.64
N LEU A 256 -22.10 -23.72 -15.87
CA LEU A 256 -22.72 -22.60 -15.15
C LEU A 256 -21.99 -22.22 -13.86
N ARG A 257 -21.25 -23.16 -13.27
CA ARG A 257 -20.54 -22.95 -12.00
C ARG A 257 -19.37 -21.98 -12.17
N ALA A 258 -19.11 -21.18 -11.14
CA ALA A 258 -17.91 -20.36 -11.08
C ALA A 258 -16.63 -21.20 -11.23
N LYS A 259 -15.68 -20.71 -12.04
CA LYS A 259 -14.37 -21.37 -12.19
C LYS A 259 -13.34 -20.88 -11.20
N VAL A 260 -13.65 -19.79 -10.49
CA VAL A 260 -12.81 -19.19 -9.46
C VAL A 260 -13.59 -19.21 -8.15
N GLY A 261 -13.01 -19.81 -7.10
CA GLY A 261 -13.56 -19.75 -5.74
C GLY A 261 -14.89 -20.47 -5.51
N PHE A 262 -15.29 -21.39 -6.40
CA PHE A 262 -16.51 -22.17 -6.21
C PHE A 262 -16.43 -23.05 -4.96
N PHE A 263 -17.45 -23.01 -4.12
CA PHE A 263 -17.48 -23.76 -2.87
C PHE A 263 -18.71 -24.66 -2.74
N ALA A 264 -18.57 -25.70 -1.91
CA ALA A 264 -19.69 -26.52 -1.47
C ALA A 264 -19.46 -26.91 0.00
N LEU A 265 -20.17 -26.25 0.92
CA LEU A 265 -19.87 -26.26 2.36
C LEU A 265 -21.15 -26.42 3.20
N SER A 266 -21.04 -26.87 4.45
CA SER A 266 -22.15 -26.72 5.40
C SER A 266 -22.20 -25.28 5.93
N TRP A 267 -23.33 -24.88 6.52
CA TRP A 267 -23.43 -23.54 7.14
C TRP A 267 -22.50 -23.33 8.34
N ASP A 268 -22.08 -24.41 9.01
CA ASP A 268 -21.17 -24.36 10.16
C ASP A 268 -19.70 -24.27 9.74
N ASP A 269 -19.37 -24.74 8.54
CA ASP A 269 -18.01 -24.74 7.97
C ASP A 269 -17.72 -23.39 7.29
N THR A 270 -17.55 -22.34 8.10
CA THR A 270 -17.25 -20.97 7.61
C THR A 270 -15.75 -20.67 7.52
N ASN A 271 -14.89 -21.65 7.76
CA ASN A 271 -13.44 -21.44 7.73
C ASN A 271 -12.93 -21.43 6.27
N PRO A 272 -12.25 -20.36 5.81
CA PRO A 272 -11.73 -20.26 4.45
C PRO A 272 -10.74 -21.38 4.06
N ASN A 273 -10.12 -22.04 5.05
CA ASN A 273 -9.22 -23.17 4.85
C ASN A 273 -9.94 -24.51 4.64
N ASP A 274 -11.25 -24.58 4.87
CA ASP A 274 -12.09 -25.76 4.63
C ASP A 274 -12.76 -25.73 3.25
N ALA A 275 -12.37 -24.78 2.39
CA ALA A 275 -12.68 -24.84 0.97
C ALA A 275 -12.30 -26.22 0.41
N LEU A 276 -13.13 -26.73 -0.50
CA LEU A 276 -12.94 -28.05 -1.10
C LEU A 276 -11.46 -28.21 -1.53
N PRO A 277 -10.81 -29.34 -1.18
CA PRO A 277 -9.43 -29.58 -1.59
C PRO A 277 -9.24 -29.33 -3.08
N GLU A 278 -8.06 -28.88 -3.50
CA GLU A 278 -7.76 -28.60 -4.92
C GLU A 278 -8.04 -29.79 -5.86
N VAL A 279 -8.16 -31.00 -5.29
CA VAL A 279 -8.44 -32.29 -5.95
C VAL A 279 -9.91 -32.72 -5.86
N PHE A 280 -10.80 -31.90 -5.28
CA PHE A 280 -12.22 -32.26 -5.17
C PHE A 280 -12.90 -32.19 -6.54
N ASP A 281 -13.31 -33.35 -7.06
CA ASP A 281 -14.08 -33.44 -8.29
C ASP A 281 -15.54 -33.03 -8.05
N ILE A 282 -15.77 -31.71 -8.06
CA ILE A 282 -17.10 -31.11 -7.91
C ILE A 282 -18.09 -31.62 -8.96
N ARG A 283 -17.63 -31.95 -10.17
CA ARG A 283 -18.49 -32.47 -11.24
C ARG A 283 -19.01 -33.85 -10.87
N THR A 284 -18.14 -34.73 -10.39
CA THR A 284 -18.55 -36.06 -9.89
C THR A 284 -19.47 -35.94 -8.69
N PHE A 285 -19.17 -35.04 -7.76
CA PHE A 285 -20.01 -34.77 -6.60
C PHE A 285 -21.43 -34.30 -6.99
N LEU A 286 -21.55 -33.29 -7.85
CA LEU A 286 -22.84 -32.77 -8.31
C LEU A 286 -23.64 -33.85 -9.06
N ARG A 287 -22.98 -34.63 -9.91
CA ARG A 287 -23.59 -35.75 -10.65
C ARG A 287 -24.18 -36.79 -9.71
N GLU A 288 -23.41 -37.24 -8.74
CA GLU A 288 -23.85 -38.29 -7.79
C GLU A 288 -25.05 -37.83 -6.95
N LEU A 289 -25.07 -36.55 -6.56
CA LEU A 289 -26.15 -36.02 -5.72
C LEU A 289 -27.44 -35.78 -6.49
N VAL A 290 -27.35 -35.25 -7.70
CA VAL A 290 -28.52 -35.09 -8.58
C VAL A 290 -29.11 -36.47 -8.92
N GLN A 291 -28.26 -37.46 -9.24
CA GLN A 291 -28.72 -38.84 -9.47
C GLN A 291 -29.41 -39.45 -8.25
N GLN A 292 -28.91 -39.19 -7.03
CA GLN A 292 -29.55 -39.66 -5.80
C GLN A 292 -30.88 -38.97 -5.54
N ALA A 293 -31.00 -37.67 -5.81
CA ALA A 293 -32.23 -36.91 -5.63
C ALA A 293 -33.36 -37.41 -6.55
N HIS A 294 -33.04 -37.82 -7.77
CA HIS A 294 -34.01 -38.35 -8.74
C HIS A 294 -34.20 -39.88 -8.66
N TYR A 295 -33.43 -40.57 -7.81
CA TYR A 295 -33.58 -42.01 -7.62
C TYR A 295 -34.97 -42.36 -7.09
N GLY A 296 -35.67 -43.28 -7.78
CA GLY A 296 -37.02 -43.71 -7.38
C GLY A 296 -38.13 -42.71 -7.71
N GLY A 297 -37.89 -41.72 -8.59
CA GLY A 297 -38.88 -40.72 -9.00
C GLY A 297 -38.98 -39.52 -8.05
N GLY A 298 -37.95 -39.29 -7.23
CA GLY A 298 -37.81 -38.05 -6.47
C GLY A 298 -37.63 -36.84 -7.40
N SER A 299 -37.84 -35.64 -6.87
CA SER A 299 -37.65 -34.40 -7.62
C SER A 299 -37.09 -33.33 -6.69
N VAL A 300 -36.17 -32.53 -7.22
CA VAL A 300 -35.66 -31.34 -6.55
C VAL A 300 -36.66 -30.20 -6.73
N TRP A 301 -36.96 -29.49 -5.65
CA TRP A 301 -37.90 -28.37 -5.63
C TRP A 301 -37.20 -27.09 -5.22
N PHE A 302 -37.26 -26.07 -6.07
CA PHE A 302 -36.74 -24.74 -5.76
C PHE A 302 -37.82 -23.86 -5.13
N SER A 303 -37.40 -23.02 -4.19
CA SER A 303 -38.27 -22.00 -3.61
C SER A 303 -38.65 -20.97 -4.69
N PRO A 304 -39.92 -20.53 -4.78
CA PRO A 304 -40.34 -19.54 -5.77
C PRO A 304 -39.79 -18.14 -5.51
N LYS A 305 -39.17 -17.92 -4.35
CA LYS A 305 -38.54 -16.66 -3.95
C LYS A 305 -37.14 -16.93 -3.40
N LEU A 306 -36.26 -15.95 -3.62
CA LEU A 306 -34.96 -15.88 -2.96
C LEU A 306 -35.12 -15.83 -1.44
N ASP A 307 -34.14 -16.36 -0.73
CA ASP A 307 -34.04 -16.31 0.73
C ASP A 307 -33.90 -14.86 1.20
N ASP A 308 -34.45 -14.55 2.38
CA ASP A 308 -34.51 -13.19 2.93
C ASP A 308 -33.13 -12.57 3.21
N ALA A 309 -32.07 -13.38 3.32
CA ALA A 309 -30.71 -12.88 3.47
C ALA A 309 -30.06 -12.41 2.16
N SER A 310 -30.73 -12.59 1.03
CA SER A 310 -30.26 -12.11 -0.27
C SER A 310 -30.21 -10.57 -0.28
N ASN A 311 -29.20 -10.04 -0.96
CA ASN A 311 -28.94 -8.60 -1.08
C ASN A 311 -28.43 -8.26 -2.50
N ASN A 312 -27.96 -7.03 -2.70
CA ASN A 312 -27.53 -6.54 -4.01
C ASN A 312 -26.23 -7.16 -4.54
N SER A 313 -25.50 -7.91 -3.71
CA SER A 313 -24.22 -8.55 -4.03
C SER A 313 -24.24 -10.07 -3.91
N GLU A 314 -25.11 -10.63 -3.07
CA GLU A 314 -25.22 -12.08 -2.89
C GLU A 314 -26.69 -12.48 -2.85
N ALA A 315 -27.05 -13.54 -3.56
CA ALA A 315 -28.40 -14.09 -3.59
C ALA A 315 -28.38 -15.57 -3.23
N TYR A 316 -29.42 -16.01 -2.53
CA TYR A 316 -29.53 -17.36 -2.02
C TYR A 316 -30.86 -17.96 -2.46
N LEU A 317 -30.82 -19.12 -3.11
CA LEU A 317 -32.00 -19.85 -3.54
C LEU A 317 -32.10 -21.18 -2.79
N LYS A 318 -33.14 -21.30 -1.95
CA LYS A 318 -33.44 -22.53 -1.23
C LYS A 318 -33.95 -23.59 -2.20
N SER A 319 -33.49 -24.82 -2.00
CA SER A 319 -33.97 -26.01 -2.69
C SER A 319 -34.16 -27.16 -1.71
N THR A 320 -35.08 -28.07 -2.02
CA THR A 320 -35.42 -29.24 -1.20
C THR A 320 -35.61 -30.48 -2.07
N GLY A 321 -35.74 -31.67 -1.47
CA GLY A 321 -35.95 -32.91 -2.24
C GLY A 321 -34.66 -33.56 -2.74
N TRP A 322 -33.52 -33.21 -2.12
CA TRP A 322 -32.23 -33.84 -2.36
C TRP A 322 -32.15 -35.22 -1.70
N THR A 323 -31.16 -35.45 -0.82
CA THR A 323 -31.01 -36.74 -0.13
C THR A 323 -31.73 -36.72 1.22
N PHE A 324 -32.08 -37.90 1.75
CA PHE A 324 -32.68 -38.00 3.10
C PHE A 324 -31.76 -37.49 4.22
N ARG A 325 -30.44 -37.44 3.99
CA ARG A 325 -29.47 -36.97 4.98
C ARG A 325 -29.34 -35.46 4.99
N ILE A 326 -29.38 -34.84 3.81
CA ILE A 326 -29.25 -33.39 3.64
C ILE A 326 -30.35 -32.98 2.66
N PRO A 327 -31.59 -32.81 3.15
CA PRO A 327 -32.75 -32.57 2.29
C PRO A 327 -32.81 -31.15 1.75
N THR A 328 -32.19 -30.19 2.45
CA THR A 328 -32.20 -28.75 2.13
C THR A 328 -30.84 -28.26 1.68
N TRP A 329 -30.79 -27.57 0.56
CA TRP A 329 -29.59 -26.91 0.03
C TRP A 329 -29.89 -25.46 -0.33
N TYR A 330 -28.87 -24.61 -0.28
CA TYR A 330 -28.95 -23.21 -0.68
C TYR A 330 -27.93 -22.92 -1.77
N PHE A 331 -28.41 -22.57 -2.95
CA PHE A 331 -27.56 -22.12 -4.05
C PHE A 331 -27.17 -20.67 -3.83
N CYS A 332 -25.86 -20.41 -3.78
CA CYS A 332 -25.29 -19.09 -3.57
C CYS A 332 -24.87 -18.50 -4.91
N PHE A 333 -25.41 -17.33 -5.22
CA PHE A 333 -25.05 -16.54 -6.38
C PHE A 333 -24.36 -15.27 -5.90
N LYS A 334 -23.27 -14.90 -6.56
CA LYS A 334 -22.52 -13.69 -6.21
C LYS A 334 -22.42 -12.76 -7.39
N ARG A 335 -22.44 -11.48 -7.09
CA ARG A 335 -22.21 -10.43 -8.04
C ARG A 335 -20.72 -10.20 -8.17
N ILE A 336 -20.19 -10.31 -9.39
CA ILE A 336 -18.75 -10.19 -9.65
C ILE A 336 -18.34 -8.73 -9.52
N SER A 337 -17.34 -8.49 -8.67
CA SER A 337 -16.63 -7.21 -8.63
C SER A 337 -15.35 -7.34 -9.46
N TYR A 338 -15.41 -6.90 -10.71
CA TYR A 338 -14.27 -6.94 -11.63
C TYR A 338 -14.22 -5.67 -12.49
N PRO A 339 -13.88 -4.51 -11.90
CA PRO A 339 -14.02 -3.23 -12.59
C PRO A 339 -13.09 -3.05 -13.81
N ALA A 340 -12.16 -3.99 -14.02
CA ALA A 340 -11.34 -4.07 -15.21
C ALA A 340 -12.13 -4.34 -16.49
N ASP A 341 -13.30 -4.98 -16.39
CA ASP A 341 -14.20 -5.26 -17.50
C ASP A 341 -15.63 -4.84 -17.15
N PRO A 342 -16.15 -3.74 -17.73
CA PRO A 342 -17.50 -3.26 -17.44
C PRO A 342 -18.63 -4.24 -17.80
N GLU A 343 -18.42 -5.16 -18.75
CA GLU A 343 -19.45 -6.13 -19.15
C GLU A 343 -19.60 -7.25 -18.10
N VAL A 344 -18.49 -7.58 -17.45
CA VAL A 344 -18.43 -8.58 -16.38
C VAL A 344 -18.72 -7.95 -15.01
N ASN A 345 -18.30 -6.71 -14.81
CA ASN A 345 -18.47 -6.02 -13.55
C ASN A 345 -19.95 -5.82 -13.21
N GLY A 346 -20.38 -6.39 -12.08
CA GLY A 346 -21.79 -6.35 -11.67
C GLY A 346 -22.65 -7.46 -12.28
N ALA A 347 -22.09 -8.35 -13.09
CA ALA A 347 -22.75 -9.58 -13.53
C ALA A 347 -22.78 -10.62 -12.40
N TRP A 348 -23.48 -11.72 -12.63
CA TRP A 348 -23.76 -12.76 -11.64
C TRP A 348 -23.07 -14.07 -12.01
N GLU A 349 -22.63 -14.79 -10.99
CA GLU A 349 -22.14 -16.16 -11.09
C GLU A 349 -22.78 -17.06 -10.05
N TRP A 350 -22.83 -18.36 -10.35
CA TRP A 350 -23.14 -19.38 -9.36
C TRP A 350 -21.86 -19.68 -8.59
N ALA A 351 -21.74 -19.08 -7.40
CA ALA A 351 -20.53 -19.07 -6.60
C ALA A 351 -20.37 -20.31 -5.71
N GLY A 352 -21.47 -21.02 -5.41
CA GLY A 352 -21.39 -22.22 -4.60
C GLY A 352 -22.71 -22.73 -4.08
N VAL A 353 -22.61 -23.68 -3.16
CA VAL A 353 -23.77 -24.30 -2.50
C VAL A 353 -23.50 -24.43 -1.01
N PHE A 354 -24.49 -24.08 -0.20
CA PHE A 354 -24.53 -24.42 1.23
C PHE A 354 -25.45 -25.60 1.49
N PHE A 355 -24.98 -26.54 2.31
CA PHE A 355 -25.73 -27.73 2.72
C PHE A 355 -26.43 -27.52 4.05
N GLY A 356 -27.65 -28.05 4.16
CA GLY A 356 -28.43 -28.04 5.39
C GLY A 356 -29.32 -26.81 5.52
N ASP A 357 -30.15 -26.82 6.57
CA ASP A 357 -30.94 -25.67 6.94
C ASP A 357 -30.03 -24.59 7.54
N LYS A 358 -30.36 -23.33 7.22
CA LYS A 358 -29.71 -22.17 7.80
C LYS A 358 -30.13 -22.02 9.25
N MET A 359 -29.18 -21.83 10.17
CA MET A 359 -29.46 -21.65 11.61
C MET A 359 -30.05 -20.30 11.94
#